data_AF-A0A7L5AI19-F1
#
_entry.id   AF-A0A7L5AI19-F1
#
_cell.length_a   1.000
_cell.length_b   1.000
_cell.length_c   1.000
_cell.angle_alpha   90.00
_cell.angle_beta   90.00
_cell.angle_gamma   90.00
#
_symmetry.space_group_name_H-M   'P 1'
#
loop_
_entity.id
_entity.type
_entity.pdbx_description
1 polymer ?
#
loop_
_entity_poly.entity_id
_entity_poly.type
_entity_poly.pdbx_seq_one_letter_code
_entity_poly.pdbx_strand_id
1 'polypeptide(L)'
;MFGLTIDKLLILAVVAVFLLGPERLPHYAAQFARLIRSLRKMADGAKDRMREEMGPDFDEVDWKKLDPRQYDPRRIIREALVDEPEPVKVRPPAESAYARRQRLLKAAQPAPFDSEAT
;
A
#
# COMPACT_ATOMS: atom_id res chain seq x y z
N MET A 1 1.30 -7.73 8.39
CA MET A 1 0.33 -7.10 7.46
C MET A 1 0.67 -5.62 7.37
N PHE A 2 1.15 -5.15 6.22
CA PHE A 2 1.37 -3.70 6.03
C PHE A 2 0.01 -3.02 6.11
N GLY A 3 -0.16 -2.10 7.06
CA GLY A 3 -1.41 -1.34 7.23
C GLY A 3 -1.56 -0.29 6.14
N LEU A 4 -1.52 -0.67 4.86
CA LEU A 4 -1.74 0.20 3.71
C LEU A 4 -3.25 0.28 3.44
N THR A 5 -3.84 1.40 3.82
CA THR A 5 -5.23 1.73 3.60
C THR A 5 -5.32 2.89 2.60
N ILE A 6 -6.46 3.09 1.95
CA ILE A 6 -6.62 4.08 0.86
C ILE A 6 -6.23 5.49 1.32
N ASP A 7 -6.58 5.86 2.56
CA ASP A 7 -6.18 7.11 3.21
C ASP A 7 -4.66 7.28 3.27
N LYS A 8 -3.91 6.23 3.61
CA LYS A 8 -2.44 6.28 3.68
C LYS A 8 -1.80 6.36 2.31
N LEU A 9 -2.38 5.70 1.30
CA LEU A 9 -1.92 5.85 -0.09
C LEU A 9 -2.15 7.28 -0.59
N LEU A 10 -3.27 7.92 -0.23
CA LEU A 10 -3.53 9.33 -0.54
C LEU A 10 -2.51 10.25 0.15
N ILE A 11 -2.24 10.06 1.44
CA ILE A 11 -1.22 10.82 2.16
C ILE A 11 0.15 10.65 1.50
N LEU A 12 0.52 9.43 1.14
CA LEU A 12 1.78 9.15 0.45
C LEU A 12 1.86 9.84 -0.92
N ALA A 13 0.77 9.82 -1.69
CA ALA A 13 0.71 10.51 -2.97
C ALA A 13 0.89 12.02 -2.82
N VAL A 14 0.23 12.64 -1.83
CA VAL A 14 0.39 14.06 -1.52
C VAL A 14 1.84 14.37 -1.14
N VAL A 15 2.45 13.57 -0.25
CA VAL A 15 3.87 13.73 0.13
C VAL A 15 4.79 13.61 -1.10
N ALA A 16 4.54 12.64 -1.97
CA ALA A 16 5.32 12.47 -3.20
C ALA A 16 5.19 13.68 -4.15
N VAL A 17 3.98 14.24 -4.29
CA VAL A 17 3.74 15.47 -5.06
C VAL A 17 4.52 16.65 -4.50
N PHE A 18 4.57 16.81 -3.18
CA PHE A 18 5.35 17.89 -2.55
C PHE A 18 6.86 17.70 -2.73
N LEU A 19 7.36 16.47 -2.60
CA LEU A 19 8.79 16.16 -2.72
C LEU A 19 9.32 16.32 -4.16
N LEU A 20 8.58 15.79 -5.15
CA LEU A 20 8.98 15.83 -6.56
C LEU A 20 8.52 17.12 -7.27
N GLY A 21 7.43 17.71 -6.79
CA GLY A 21 6.71 18.81 -7.43
C GLY A 21 5.59 18.32 -8.37
N PRO A 22 4.40 18.95 -8.34
CA PRO A 22 3.25 18.55 -9.18
C PRO A 22 3.54 18.66 -10.67
N GLU A 23 4.38 19.62 -11.07
CA GLU A 23 4.74 19.85 -12.47
C GLU A 23 5.66 18.74 -13.04
N ARG A 24 6.50 18.14 -12.20
CA ARG A 24 7.49 17.13 -12.64
C ARG A 24 6.96 15.70 -12.58
N LEU A 25 6.02 15.43 -11.69
CA LEU A 25 5.37 14.12 -11.55
C LEU A 25 4.80 13.54 -12.85
N PRO A 26 4.00 14.27 -13.65
CA PRO A 26 3.45 13.73 -14.90
C PRO A 26 4.55 13.42 -15.92
N HIS A 27 5.64 14.20 -15.93
CA HIS A 27 6.79 13.93 -16.78
C HIS A 27 7.47 12.60 -16.42
N TYR A 28 7.75 12.38 -15.14
CA TYR A 28 8.35 11.13 -14.66
C TYR A 28 7.42 9.93 -14.82
N ALA A 29 6.12 10.10 -14.56
CA ALA A 29 5.12 9.05 -14.79
C ALA A 29 5.09 8.65 -16.28
N ALA A 30 5.16 9.62 -17.20
CA ALA A 30 5.20 9.36 -18.63
C ALA A 30 6.50 8.65 -19.06
N GLN A 31 7.65 8.96 -18.45
CA GLN A 31 8.89 8.22 -18.68
C GLN A 31 8.82 6.78 -18.17
N PHE A 32 8.29 6.58 -16.97
CA PHE A 32 8.11 5.27 -16.38
C PHE A 32 7.13 4.41 -17.19
N ALA A 33 6.01 4.98 -17.65
CA ALA A 33 5.06 4.30 -18.51
C ALA A 33 5.69 3.86 -19.85
N ARG A 34 6.55 4.71 -20.44
CA ARG A 34 7.33 4.36 -21.63
C ARG A 34 8.30 3.21 -21.36
N LEU A 35 8.98 3.22 -20.22
CA LEU A 35 9.85 2.14 -19.79
C LEU A 35 9.08 0.82 -19.65
N ILE A 36 7.95 0.82 -18.94
CA ILE A 36 7.11 -0.37 -18.78
C ILE A 36 6.66 -0.90 -20.15
N ARG A 37 6.23 -0.01 -21.06
CA ARG A 37 5.80 -0.42 -22.40
C ARG A 37 6.94 -1.03 -23.22
N SER A 38 8.14 -0.48 -23.10
CA SER A 38 9.35 -1.03 -23.72
C SER A 38 9.68 -2.42 -23.17
N LEU A 39 9.68 -2.57 -21.84
CA LEU A 39 9.92 -3.84 -21.16
C LEU A 39 8.88 -4.88 -21.57
N ARG A 40 7.59 -4.51 -21.65
CA ARG A 40 6.53 -5.37 -22.17
C ARG A 40 6.81 -5.83 -23.60
N LYS A 41 7.10 -4.89 -24.52
CA LYS A 41 7.41 -5.23 -25.91
C LYS A 41 8.61 -6.16 -26.03
N MET A 42 9.63 -5.97 -25.20
CA MET A 42 10.81 -6.82 -25.15
C MET A 42 10.46 -8.23 -24.64
N ALA A 43 9.65 -8.33 -23.58
CA ALA A 43 9.17 -9.59 -23.04
C ALA A 43 8.30 -10.35 -24.06
N ASP A 44 7.39 -9.66 -24.73
CA ASP A 44 6.54 -10.23 -25.79
C ASP A 44 7.40 -10.77 -26.93
N GLY A 45 8.38 -10.00 -27.41
CA GLY A 45 9.28 -10.46 -28.49
C GLY A 45 10.21 -11.62 -28.06
N ALA A 46 10.62 -11.69 -26.80
CA ALA A 46 11.37 -12.84 -26.27
C ALA A 46 10.49 -14.09 -26.17
N LYS A 47 9.22 -13.91 -25.76
CA LYS A 47 8.22 -14.96 -25.71
C LYS A 47 7.94 -15.53 -27.10
N ASP A 48 7.80 -14.68 -28.11
CA ASP A 48 7.55 -15.10 -29.49
C ASP A 48 8.72 -15.95 -30.03
N ARG A 49 9.97 -15.54 -29.79
CA ARG A 49 11.15 -16.34 -30.17
C ARG A 49 11.25 -17.66 -29.42
N MET A 50 10.99 -17.68 -28.12
CA MET A 50 10.96 -18.94 -27.37
C MET A 50 9.85 -19.88 -27.88
N ARG A 51 8.69 -19.35 -28.26
CA ARG A 51 7.59 -20.13 -28.85
C ARG A 51 7.98 -20.75 -30.20
N GLU A 52 8.75 -20.01 -31.01
CA GLU A 52 9.27 -20.50 -32.30
C GLU A 52 10.32 -21.62 -32.13
N GLU A 53 11.20 -21.52 -31.12
CA GLU A 53 12.28 -22.49 -30.90
C GLU A 53 11.86 -23.74 -30.10
N MET A 54 10.91 -23.62 -29.17
CA MET A 54 10.48 -24.73 -28.29
C MET A 54 9.31 -25.54 -28.84
N GLY A 55 8.65 -25.08 -29.92
CA GLY A 55 7.50 -25.78 -30.49
C GLY A 55 6.28 -25.81 -29.56
N PRO A 56 5.25 -26.65 -29.85
CA PRO A 56 3.93 -26.63 -29.22
C PRO A 56 3.91 -26.88 -27.69
N ASP A 57 5.03 -27.28 -27.08
CA ASP A 57 5.16 -27.47 -25.63
C ASP A 57 5.26 -26.14 -24.83
N PHE A 58 5.36 -25.00 -25.51
CA PHE A 58 5.39 -23.67 -24.87
C PHE A 58 4.00 -23.22 -24.31
N ASP A 59 2.91 -23.86 -24.75
CA ASP A 59 1.54 -23.50 -24.36
C ASP A 59 1.10 -24.07 -23.00
N GLU A 60 1.91 -24.87 -22.30
CA GLU A 60 1.58 -25.40 -20.95
C GLU A 60 1.87 -24.40 -19.83
N VAL A 61 2.73 -23.41 -20.06
CA VAL A 61 3.00 -22.37 -19.05
C VAL A 61 1.89 -21.32 -19.14
N ASP A 62 0.95 -21.42 -18.22
CA ASP A 62 -0.07 -20.51 -17.67
C ASP A 62 -0.05 -18.97 -17.94
N TRP A 63 0.40 -18.49 -19.11
CA TRP A 63 0.50 -17.06 -19.43
C TRP A 63 -0.86 -16.37 -19.58
N LYS A 64 -1.94 -17.12 -19.83
CA LYS A 64 -3.31 -16.58 -19.87
C LYS A 64 -3.75 -16.02 -18.52
N LYS A 65 -3.21 -16.52 -17.40
CA LYS A 65 -3.49 -15.99 -16.05
C LYS A 65 -2.80 -14.65 -15.78
N LEU A 66 -1.80 -14.29 -16.58
CA LEU A 66 -1.04 -13.04 -16.46
C LEU A 66 -1.50 -11.94 -17.44
N ASP A 67 -2.53 -12.19 -18.26
CA ASP A 67 -3.07 -11.16 -19.14
C ASP A 67 -3.84 -10.10 -18.33
N PRO A 68 -3.33 -8.86 -18.21
CA PRO A 68 -3.95 -7.81 -17.40
C PRO A 68 -5.31 -7.36 -17.95
N ARG A 69 -5.64 -7.70 -19.20
CA ARG A 69 -6.91 -7.32 -19.84
C ARG A 69 -8.08 -8.21 -19.41
N GLN A 70 -7.79 -9.36 -18.82
CA GLN A 70 -8.80 -10.22 -18.19
C GLN A 70 -9.08 -9.84 -16.73
N TYR A 71 -8.39 -8.82 -16.22
CA TYR A 71 -8.67 -8.21 -14.91
C TYR A 71 -9.85 -7.25 -15.05
N ASP A 72 -11.06 -7.79 -15.11
CA ASP A 72 -12.29 -6.99 -15.30
C ASP A 72 -12.57 -6.14 -14.04
N PRO A 73 -12.46 -4.81 -14.12
CA PRO A 73 -12.61 -3.92 -12.96
C PRO A 73 -14.00 -4.00 -12.34
N ARG A 74 -15.02 -4.44 -13.10
CA ARG A 74 -16.39 -4.62 -12.59
C ARG A 74 -16.49 -5.75 -11.59
N ARG A 75 -15.63 -6.76 -11.69
CA ARG A 75 -15.60 -7.90 -10.77
C ARG A 75 -15.11 -7.47 -9.38
N ILE A 76 -14.08 -6.62 -9.33
CA ILE A 76 -13.54 -6.07 -8.08
C ILE A 76 -14.59 -5.24 -7.33
N ILE A 77 -15.36 -4.42 -8.05
CA ILE A 77 -16.43 -3.60 -7.44
C ILE A 77 -17.57 -4.49 -6.93
N ARG A 78 -17.94 -5.55 -7.67
CA ARG A 78 -18.97 -6.51 -7.21
C ARG A 78 -18.51 -7.28 -5.98
N GLU A 79 -17.28 -7.74 -5.94
CA GLU A 79 -16.69 -8.41 -4.77
C GLU A 79 -16.68 -7.45 -3.56
N ALA A 80 -16.34 -6.16 -3.77
CA ALA A 80 -16.41 -5.14 -2.72
C ALA A 80 -17.83 -4.73 -2.29
N LEU A 81 -18.86 -5.02 -3.09
CA LEU A 81 -20.27 -4.71 -2.78
C LEU A 81 -21.03 -5.90 -2.19
N VAL A 82 -20.54 -7.12 -2.41
CA VAL A 82 -21.13 -8.39 -1.93
C VAL A 82 -20.57 -8.78 -0.57
N ASP A 83 -19.32 -8.40 -0.24
CA ASP A 83 -18.84 -8.49 1.13
C ASP A 83 -19.56 -7.45 1.98
N GLU A 84 -20.54 -7.92 2.74
CA GLU A 84 -21.24 -7.17 3.78
C GLU A 84 -20.18 -6.55 4.72
N PRO A 85 -20.20 -5.24 5.00
CA PRO A 85 -19.20 -4.64 5.87
C PRO A 85 -19.36 -5.23 7.26
N GLU A 86 -18.48 -6.16 7.62
CA GLU A 86 -18.27 -6.62 9.00
C GLU A 86 -18.25 -5.38 9.89
N PRO A 87 -19.12 -5.29 10.92
CA PRO A 87 -19.23 -4.09 11.73
C PRO A 87 -17.86 -3.80 12.30
N VAL A 88 -17.31 -2.64 11.94
CA VAL A 88 -16.04 -2.15 12.45
C VAL A 88 -16.14 -2.17 13.97
N LYS A 89 -15.53 -3.16 14.62
CA LYS A 89 -15.33 -3.14 16.07
C LYS A 89 -14.41 -1.95 16.33
N VAL A 90 -15.02 -0.81 16.63
CA VAL A 90 -14.33 0.41 17.03
C VAL A 90 -13.55 0.06 18.29
N ARG A 91 -12.27 -0.24 18.12
CA ARG A 91 -11.37 -0.43 19.24
C ARG A 91 -11.30 0.94 19.93
N PRO A 92 -11.62 1.04 21.23
CA PRO A 92 -11.61 2.34 21.90
C PRO A 92 -10.24 2.98 21.70
N PRO A 93 -10.17 4.30 21.44
CA PRO A 93 -8.91 4.98 21.17
C PRO A 93 -7.92 4.63 22.28
N ALA A 94 -6.80 4.02 21.89
CA ALA A 94 -5.74 3.67 22.83
C ALA A 94 -5.30 4.96 23.52
N GLU A 95 -5.38 4.98 24.86
CA GLU A 95 -5.04 6.15 25.67
C GLU A 95 -3.64 6.64 25.29
N SER A 96 -3.52 7.91 24.93
CA SER A 96 -2.23 8.48 24.55
C SER A 96 -1.25 8.37 25.71
N ALA A 97 0.04 8.14 25.41
CA ALA A 97 1.08 8.04 26.45
C ALA A 97 1.10 9.26 27.38
N TYR A 98 0.70 10.43 26.85
CA TYR A 98 0.56 11.67 27.61
C TYR A 98 -0.59 11.61 28.63
N ALA A 99 -1.78 11.16 28.21
CA ALA A 99 -2.94 11.02 29.10
C ALA A 99 -2.67 10.01 30.23
N ARG A 100 -2.03 8.88 29.88
CA ARG A 100 -1.61 7.87 30.86
C ARG A 100 -0.61 8.43 31.87
N ARG A 101 0.38 9.20 31.41
CA ARG A 101 1.36 9.86 32.29
C ARG A 101 0.69 10.86 33.23
N GLN A 102 -0.23 11.68 32.73
CA GLN A 102 -0.96 12.64 33.58
C GLN A 102 -1.80 11.96 34.65
N ARG A 103 -2.46 10.83 34.34
CA ARG A 103 -3.19 10.05 35.35
C ARG A 103 -2.27 9.49 36.42
N LEU A 104 -1.13 8.93 36.02
CA LEU A 104 -0.14 8.41 36.97
C LEU A 104 0.43 9.52 37.86
N LEU A 105 0.66 10.71 37.29
CA LEU A 105 1.09 11.88 38.06
C LEU A 105 0.01 12.39 39.03
N LYS A 106 -1.27 12.35 38.63
CA LYS A 106 -2.39 12.67 39.55
C LYS A 106 -2.61 11.60 40.62
N ALA A 107 -2.32 10.34 40.31
CA ALA A 107 -2.43 9.22 41.24
C ALA A 107 -1.21 9.09 42.17
N ALA A 108 -0.07 9.65 41.78
CA ALA A 108 1.11 9.73 42.62
C ALA A 108 0.90 10.75 43.73
N GLN A 109 0.82 10.28 44.97
CA GLN A 109 0.91 11.15 46.14
C GLN A 109 2.31 11.80 46.19
N PRO A 110 2.42 13.05 46.68
CA PRO A 110 3.72 13.70 46.82
C PRO A 110 4.63 12.83 47.70
N ALA A 111 5.88 12.68 47.25
CA ALA A 111 6.88 11.95 48.02
C ALA A 111 7.01 12.60 49.41
N PRO A 112 7.03 11.80 50.50
CA PRO A 112 7.15 12.34 51.84
C PRO A 112 8.42 13.18 51.96
N PHE A 113 8.28 14.37 52.53
CA PHE A 113 9.38 15.32 52.70
C PHE A 113 10.35 14.77 53.75
N ASP A 114 11.61 14.63 53.38
CA ASP A 114 12.68 14.20 54.28
C ASP A 114 13.28 15.42 54.97
N SER A 115 13.03 15.54 56.28
CA SER A 115 13.50 16.66 57.11
C SER A 115 14.97 16.54 57.54
N GLU A 116 15.65 15.43 57.24
CA GLU A 116 17.06 15.22 57.61
C GLU A 116 18.04 15.80 56.56
N ALA A 117 17.54 16.35 55.46
CA ALA A 117 18.36 17.01 54.44
C ALA A 117 18.68 18.46 54.84
N THR A 118 19.76 18.69 55.59
CA THR A 118 20.43 20.00 55.73
C THR A 118 21.94 19.80 55.71
#